data_AF-A0A3C1BF28-F1
#
_entry.id   AF-A0A3C1BF28-F1
#
_cell.length_a   1.000
_cell.length_b   1.000
_cell.length_c   1.000
_cell.angle_alpha   90.00
_cell.angle_beta   90.00
_cell.angle_gamma   90.00
#
_symmetry.space_group_name_H-M   'P 1'
#
loop_
_entity.id
_entity.type
_entity.pdbx_description
1 polymer ?
#
loop_
_entity_poly.entity_id
_entity_poly.type
_entity_poly.pdbx_seq_one_letter_code
_entity_poly.pdbx_strand_id
1 'polypeptide(L)'
;MFRVIAIKKIRRLLNSNIPNEIIEGAYKAGETADEQYVPLLLKNAADGREGTSLQFALLTVYSEKMFALERILHVSPPHPFWKIKTPPDSVNIKFYSALWQKMNRRK
;
A
#
# COMPACT_ATOMS: atom_id res chain seq x y z
N MET A 1 15.88 -18.57 -6.63
CA MET A 1 16.35 -18.17 -5.28
C MET A 1 16.15 -16.67 -4.99
N PHE A 2 16.48 -15.76 -5.92
CA PHE A 2 16.35 -14.30 -5.74
C PHE A 2 14.93 -13.77 -5.44
N ARG A 3 13.89 -14.32 -6.09
CA ARG A 3 12.48 -13.87 -5.92
C ARG A 3 11.96 -14.08 -4.49
N VAL A 4 12.35 -15.16 -3.81
CA VAL A 4 11.92 -15.48 -2.44
C VAL A 4 12.51 -14.51 -1.42
N ILE A 5 13.76 -14.09 -1.62
CA ILE A 5 14.45 -13.13 -0.74
C ILE A 5 13.78 -11.75 -0.84
N ALA A 6 13.41 -11.34 -2.06
CA ALA A 6 12.69 -10.09 -2.30
C ALA A 6 11.30 -10.08 -1.62
N ILE A 7 10.54 -11.19 -1.71
CA ILE A 7 9.23 -11.32 -1.07
C ILE A 7 9.34 -11.19 0.46
N LYS A 8 10.30 -11.91 1.07
CA LYS A 8 10.55 -11.84 2.52
C LYS A 8 10.91 -10.42 2.96
N LYS A 9 11.67 -9.69 2.14
CA LYS A 9 12.05 -8.30 2.40
C LYS A 9 10.85 -7.35 2.34
N ILE A 10 9.99 -7.45 1.32
CA ILE A 10 8.78 -6.60 1.19
C ILE A 10 7.82 -6.84 2.36
N ARG A 11 7.56 -8.11 2.72
CA ARG A 11 6.70 -8.45 3.85
C ARG A 11 7.23 -7.89 5.18
N ARG A 12 8.56 -7.91 5.37
CA ARG A 12 9.19 -7.32 6.55
C ARG A 12 8.98 -5.80 6.59
N LEU A 13 9.24 -5.12 5.48
CA LEU A 13 9.06 -3.66 5.36
C LEU A 13 7.61 -3.24 5.64
N LEU A 14 6.63 -3.91 5.03
CA LEU A 14 5.19 -3.62 5.23
C LEU A 14 4.69 -3.85 6.66
N ASN A 15 5.36 -4.69 7.45
CA ASN A 15 5.01 -4.95 8.85
C ASN A 15 5.89 -4.16 9.83
N SER A 16 6.74 -3.25 9.35
CA SER A 16 7.53 -2.38 10.21
C SER A 16 6.64 -1.41 10.99
N ASN A 17 7.20 -0.84 12.07
CA ASN A 17 6.62 0.31 12.74
C ASN A 17 7.24 1.65 12.27
N ILE A 18 8.27 1.61 11.43
CA ILE A 18 8.97 2.80 10.92
C ILE A 18 8.26 3.27 9.65
N PRO A 19 7.68 4.50 9.61
CA PRO A 19 6.91 4.98 8.46
C PRO A 19 7.67 4.87 7.13
N ASN A 20 8.96 5.25 7.11
CA ASN A 20 9.82 5.16 5.93
C ASN A 20 9.94 3.73 5.39
N GLU A 21 10.05 2.73 6.27
CA GLU A 21 10.14 1.33 5.86
C GLU A 21 8.81 0.83 5.30
N ILE A 22 7.69 1.27 5.87
CA ILE A 22 6.36 0.89 5.37
C ILE A 22 6.12 1.52 3.99
N ILE A 23 6.48 2.80 3.80
CA ILE A 23 6.40 3.51 2.51
C ILE A 23 7.26 2.77 1.47
N GLU A 24 8.52 2.48 1.80
CA GLU A 24 9.41 1.72 0.91
C GLU A 24 8.84 0.33 0.58
N GLY A 25 8.25 -0.35 1.57
CA GLY A 25 7.58 -1.63 1.40
C GLY A 25 6.36 -1.55 0.47
N ALA A 26 5.54 -0.50 0.61
CA ALA A 26 4.36 -0.28 -0.20
C ALA A 26 4.74 0.04 -1.65
N TYR A 27 5.70 0.94 -1.86
CA TYR A 27 6.27 1.23 -3.18
C TYR A 27 6.73 -0.06 -3.87
N LYS A 28 7.57 -0.86 -3.20
CA LYS A 28 8.09 -2.11 -3.76
C LYS A 28 7.01 -3.14 -4.03
N ALA A 29 5.97 -3.22 -3.19
CA ALA A 29 4.84 -4.11 -3.44
C ALA A 29 4.11 -3.68 -4.73
N GLY A 30 3.87 -2.39 -4.92
CA GLY A 30 3.28 -1.83 -6.15
C GLY A 30 4.08 -2.20 -7.41
N GLU A 31 5.41 -2.10 -7.36
CA GLU A 31 6.30 -2.46 -8.47
C GLU A 31 6.25 -3.95 -8.85
N THR A 32 5.88 -4.83 -7.92
CA THR A 32 5.77 -6.26 -8.23
C THR A 32 4.47 -6.64 -8.93
N ALA A 33 3.43 -5.79 -8.85
CA ALA A 33 2.07 -6.10 -9.29
C ALA A 33 1.51 -7.44 -8.75
N ASP A 34 2.01 -7.91 -7.60
CA ASP A 34 1.65 -9.23 -7.05
C ASP A 34 0.53 -9.10 -6.01
N GLU A 35 -0.61 -9.74 -6.31
CA GLU A 35 -1.81 -9.74 -5.46
C GLU A 35 -1.55 -10.25 -4.03
N GLN A 36 -0.49 -11.03 -3.80
CA GLN A 36 -0.18 -11.56 -2.47
C GLN A 36 0.06 -10.47 -1.40
N TYR A 37 0.38 -9.25 -1.81
CA TYR A 37 0.65 -8.13 -0.90
C TYR A 37 -0.60 -7.33 -0.56
N VAL A 38 -1.71 -7.50 -1.29
CA VAL A 38 -2.96 -6.74 -1.06
C VAL A 38 -3.45 -6.83 0.39
N PRO A 39 -3.46 -8.01 1.05
CA PRO A 39 -3.85 -8.08 2.47
C PRO A 39 -2.94 -7.28 3.40
N LEU A 40 -1.64 -7.22 3.11
CA LEU A 40 -0.67 -6.46 3.91
C LEU A 40 -0.79 -4.95 3.68
N LEU A 41 -1.10 -4.54 2.46
CA LEU A 41 -1.36 -3.14 2.11
C LEU A 41 -2.67 -2.65 2.75
N LEU A 42 -3.70 -3.50 2.80
CA LEU A 42 -4.98 -3.19 3.46
C LEU A 42 -4.90 -3.20 4.99
N LYS A 43 -3.94 -3.93 5.57
CA LYS A 43 -3.69 -3.92 7.02
C LYS A 43 -3.26 -2.52 7.46
N ASN A 44 -3.98 -1.94 8.42
CA ASN A 44 -3.76 -0.57 8.90
C ASN A 44 -3.62 0.42 7.73
N ALA A 45 -4.49 0.30 6.72
CA ALA A 45 -4.46 1.19 5.55
C ALA A 45 -4.73 2.65 5.93
N ALA A 46 -5.42 2.91 7.04
CA ALA A 46 -5.68 4.24 7.56
C ALA A 46 -4.46 4.92 8.24
N ASP A 47 -3.26 4.37 8.10
CA ASP A 47 -2.05 4.92 8.70
C ASP A 47 -1.65 6.22 7.98
N GLY A 48 -1.91 7.36 8.61
CA GLY A 48 -1.59 8.68 8.10
C GLY A 48 -0.19 9.19 8.42
N ARG A 49 0.70 8.37 9.01
CA ARG A 49 2.05 8.81 9.36
C ARG A 49 2.84 9.20 8.11
N GLU A 50 3.61 10.27 8.24
CA GLU A 50 4.42 10.82 7.16
C GLU A 50 5.81 10.19 7.12
N GLY A 51 6.40 10.18 5.92
CA GLY A 51 7.82 9.91 5.75
C GLY A 51 8.66 10.97 6.46
N THR A 52 9.65 10.52 7.23
CA THR A 52 10.57 11.39 7.98
C THR A 52 11.90 11.61 7.28
N SER A 53 12.21 10.80 6.26
CA SER A 53 13.42 10.97 5.44
C SER A 53 13.15 11.93 4.27
N LEU A 54 14.20 12.61 3.82
CA LEU A 54 14.13 13.51 2.66
C LEU A 54 13.60 12.79 1.40
N GLN A 55 13.96 11.50 1.24
CA GLN A 55 13.52 10.66 0.13
C GLN A 55 12.01 10.45 0.08
N PHE A 56 11.36 10.37 1.24
CA PHE A 56 9.92 10.14 1.36
C PHE A 56 9.18 11.38 1.88
N ALA A 57 9.81 12.55 1.77
CA ALA A 57 9.19 13.80 2.17
C ALA A 57 7.86 13.96 1.43
N LEU A 58 6.84 14.45 2.14
CA LEU A 58 5.49 14.72 1.62
C LEU A 58 4.65 13.47 1.31
N LEU A 59 5.20 12.26 1.44
CA LEU A 59 4.48 11.00 1.34
C LEU A 59 3.94 10.56 2.69
N THR A 60 2.76 9.93 2.67
CA THR A 60 2.17 9.26 3.83
C THR A 60 2.16 7.76 3.59
N VAL A 61 2.15 6.98 4.67
CA VAL A 61 1.93 5.54 4.59
C VAL A 61 0.63 5.22 3.84
N TYR A 62 -0.44 5.96 4.13
CA TYR A 62 -1.73 5.84 3.46
C TYR A 62 -1.62 6.05 1.94
N SER A 63 -1.07 7.19 1.49
CA SER A 63 -0.99 7.52 0.06
C SER A 63 -0.19 6.46 -0.71
N GLU A 64 0.93 6.01 -0.14
CA GLU A 64 1.76 5.00 -0.80
C GLU A 64 1.08 3.62 -0.86
N LYS A 65 0.35 3.25 0.19
CA LYS A 65 -0.48 2.03 0.16
C LYS A 65 -1.57 2.10 -0.90
N MET A 66 -2.22 3.25 -1.07
CA MET A 66 -3.23 3.44 -2.12
C MET A 66 -2.62 3.36 -3.51
N PHE A 67 -1.45 3.97 -3.74
CA PHE A 67 -0.73 3.83 -5.01
C PHE A 67 -0.38 2.37 -5.31
N ALA A 68 0.12 1.64 -4.31
CA ALA A 68 0.44 0.22 -4.48
C ALA A 68 -0.81 -0.61 -4.81
N LEU A 69 -1.94 -0.34 -4.15
CA LEU A 69 -3.22 -1.02 -4.43
C LEU A 69 -3.75 -0.70 -5.83
N GLU A 70 -3.68 0.56 -6.26
CA GLU A 70 -4.05 0.97 -7.62
C GLU A 70 -3.20 0.23 -8.66
N ARG A 71 -1.89 0.14 -8.45
CA ARG A 71 -0.96 -0.58 -9.36
C ARG A 71 -1.23 -2.07 -9.42
N ILE A 72 -1.45 -2.72 -8.28
CA ILE A 72 -1.66 -4.17 -8.21
C ILE A 72 -3.05 -4.55 -8.77
N LEU A 73 -4.09 -3.78 -8.44
CA LEU A 73 -5.47 -4.10 -8.78
C LEU A 73 -5.91 -3.48 -10.12
N HIS A 74 -5.09 -2.59 -10.69
CA HIS A 74 -5.37 -1.86 -11.94
C HIS A 74 -6.70 -1.11 -11.93
N VAL A 75 -7.10 -0.60 -10.77
CA VAL A 75 -8.36 0.11 -10.58
C VAL A 75 -8.13 1.34 -9.70
N SER A 76 -8.50 2.51 -10.23
CA SER A 76 -8.48 3.77 -9.49
C SER A 76 -9.62 3.83 -8.46
N PRO A 77 -9.38 4.37 -7.26
CA PRO A 77 -10.39 4.52 -6.23
C PRO A 77 -11.23 5.79 -6.48
N PRO A 78 -12.38 5.94 -5.79
CA PRO A 78 -13.31 7.04 -6.06
C PRO A 78 -12.79 8.42 -5.65
N HIS A 79 -11.93 8.52 -4.63
CA HIS A 79 -11.42 9.80 -4.15
C HIS A 79 -9.92 9.96 -4.45
N PRO A 80 -9.47 11.20 -4.75
CA PRO A 80 -8.08 11.46 -5.02
C PRO A 80 -7.21 11.24 -3.77
N PHE A 81 -6.06 10.58 -3.95
CA PHE A 81 -5.13 10.29 -2.86
C PHE A 81 -3.67 10.69 -3.15
N TRP A 82 -3.44 11.39 -4.27
CA TRP A 82 -2.14 11.86 -4.75
C TRP A 82 -1.74 13.25 -4.24
N LYS A 83 -2.46 13.81 -3.26
CA LYS A 83 -2.10 15.10 -2.69
C LYS A 83 -0.94 14.94 -1.70
N ILE A 84 -0.12 15.98 -1.59
CA ILE A 84 0.89 16.08 -0.53
C ILE A 84 0.21 15.90 0.82
N LYS A 85 0.76 15.01 1.66
CA LYS A 85 0.24 14.75 3.02
C LYS A 85 -1.27 14.43 3.03
N THR A 86 -1.72 13.61 2.06
CA THR A 86 -3.14 13.25 1.96
C THR A 86 -3.60 12.56 3.26
N PRO A 87 -4.66 13.05 3.90
CA PRO A 87 -5.23 12.37 5.05
C PRO A 87 -5.86 11.03 4.64
N PRO A 88 -5.84 10.01 5.51
CA PRO A 88 -6.49 8.74 5.22
C PRO A 88 -7.98 8.89 4.87
N ASP A 89 -8.38 8.27 3.76
CA ASP A 89 -9.77 8.28 3.30
C ASP A 89 -10.41 6.90 3.47
N SER A 90 -11.41 6.83 4.35
CA SER A 90 -12.15 5.61 4.60
C SER A 90 -12.91 5.08 3.37
N VAL A 91 -13.28 5.95 2.43
CA VAL A 91 -13.99 5.56 1.20
C VAL A 91 -13.06 4.75 0.30
N ASN A 92 -11.83 5.21 0.09
CA ASN A 92 -10.82 4.47 -0.70
C ASN A 92 -10.43 3.15 -0.03
N ILE A 93 -10.27 3.14 1.29
CA ILE A 93 -9.95 1.92 2.05
C ILE A 93 -11.08 0.88 1.91
N LYS A 94 -12.35 1.32 2.06
CA LYS A 94 -13.53 0.45 1.88
C LYS A 94 -13.64 -0.05 0.44
N PHE A 95 -13.39 0.83 -0.53
CA PHE A 95 -13.39 0.48 -1.95
C PHE A 95 -12.44 -0.68 -2.25
N TYR A 96 -11.16 -0.54 -1.89
CA TYR A 96 -10.19 -1.61 -2.15
C TYR A 96 -10.44 -2.87 -1.33
N SER A 97 -10.90 -2.73 -0.07
CA SER A 97 -11.27 -3.87 0.77
C SER A 97 -12.41 -4.67 0.15
N ALA A 98 -13.46 -3.99 -0.33
CA ALA A 98 -14.60 -4.62 -0.99
C ALA A 98 -14.21 -5.25 -2.34
N LEU A 99 -13.38 -4.56 -3.13
CA LEU A 99 -12.86 -5.09 -4.39
C LEU A 99 -12.08 -6.39 -4.16
N TRP A 100 -11.17 -6.40 -3.18
CA TRP A 100 -10.38 -7.56 -2.83
C TRP A 100 -11.24 -8.75 -2.34
N GLN A 101 -12.24 -8.48 -1.49
CA GLN A 101 -13.19 -9.50 -1.06
C GLN A 101 -13.98 -10.10 -2.24
N LYS A 102 -14.43 -9.26 -3.18
CA LYS A 102 -15.16 -9.69 -4.38
C LYS A 102 -14.31 -10.58 -5.28
N MET A 103 -13.03 -10.26 -5.46
CA MET A 103 -12.10 -11.07 -6.26
C MET A 103 -11.85 -12.45 -5.63
N ASN A 104 -11.70 -12.52 -4.32
CA ASN A 104 -11.42 -13.79 -3.63
C ASN A 104 -12.66 -14.68 -3.44
N ARG A 105 -13.88 -14.13 -3.48
CA ARG A 105 -15.12 -14.95 -3.50
C ARG A 105 -15.34 -15.65 -4.85
N ARG A 106 -14.62 -15.24 -5.90
CA ARG A 106 -14.74 -15.78 -7.26
C ARG A 106 -13.65 -16.80 -7.61
N LYS A 107 -12.64 -16.96 -6.75
CA LYS A 107 -11.60 -17.99 -6.84
C LYS A 107 -12.03 -19.19 -6.02
#